data_AF-A0A961ZZX1-F1
#
_entry.id   AF-A0A961ZZX1-F1
#
_cell.length_a   1.000
_cell.length_b   1.000
_cell.length_c   1.000
_cell.angle_alpha   90.00
_cell.angle_beta   90.00
_cell.angle_gamma   90.00
#
_symmetry.space_group_name_H-M   'P 1'
#
loop_
_entity.id
_entity.type
_entity.pdbx_description
1 polymer ?
#
loop_
_entity_poly.entity_id
_entity_poly.type
_entity_poly.pdbx_seq_one_letter_code
_entity_poly.pdbx_strand_id
1 'polypeptide(L)'
;MIGYLLLVVLQFVVAFIGAPNVLAYIPVSGDLQTFVHAAIYAVIVWIVGLVACFALKEVRMPTAATLVTSLIGAMVGAALMFFPQLLAAIPFRFPPLYLPLIGAIIGYMLRR
;
A
#
# COMPACT_ATOMS: atom_id res chain seq x y z
N MET A 1 -7.42 -16.31 -11.79
CA MET A 1 -6.12 -15.81 -11.22
C MET A 1 -5.58 -14.54 -11.88
N ILE A 2 -5.68 -14.38 -13.21
CA ILE A 2 -5.18 -13.20 -13.94
C ILE A 2 -5.75 -11.88 -13.42
N GLY A 3 -7.02 -11.85 -13.00
CA GLY A 3 -7.63 -10.65 -12.40
C GLY A 3 -6.89 -10.17 -11.15
N TYR A 4 -6.35 -11.07 -10.33
CA TYR A 4 -5.59 -10.69 -9.14
C TYR A 4 -4.19 -10.17 -9.46
N LEU A 5 -3.53 -10.71 -10.49
CA LEU A 5 -2.26 -10.17 -10.98
C LEU A 5 -2.47 -8.74 -11.51
N LEU A 6 -3.51 -8.54 -12.31
CA LEU A 6 -3.88 -7.24 -12.85
C LEU A 6 -4.26 -6.26 -11.73
N LEU A 7 -4.98 -6.73 -10.70
CA LEU A 7 -5.28 -5.95 -9.51
C LEU A 7 -4.02 -5.46 -8.80
N VAL A 8 -3.03 -6.34 -8.57
CA VAL A 8 -1.78 -5.97 -7.90
C VAL A 8 -1.03 -4.91 -8.69
N VAL A 9 -0.93 -5.09 -10.02
CA VAL A 9 -0.30 -4.09 -10.90
C VAL A 9 -1.05 -2.76 -10.84
N LEU A 10 -2.38 -2.79 -10.89
CA LEU A 10 -3.20 -1.58 -10.83
C LEU A 10 -3.06 -0.88 -9.47
N GLN A 11 -3.11 -1.62 -8.37
CA GLN A 11 -2.89 -1.09 -7.02
C GLN A 11 -1.52 -0.43 -6.90
N PHE A 12 -0.48 -1.06 -7.43
CA PHE A 12 0.87 -0.51 -7.43
C PHE A 12 0.94 0.80 -8.21
N VAL A 13 0.47 0.82 -9.46
CA VAL A 13 0.52 2.00 -10.33
C VAL A 13 -0.30 3.16 -9.76
N VAL A 14 -1.55 2.89 -9.37
CA VAL A 14 -2.46 3.93 -8.87
C VAL A 14 -2.02 4.44 -7.50
N ALA A 15 -1.55 3.58 -6.60
CA ALA A 15 -1.06 4.01 -5.31
C ALA A 15 0.24 4.83 -5.44
N PHE A 16 1.18 4.39 -6.28
CA PHE A 16 2.45 5.09 -6.49
C PHE A 16 2.26 6.49 -7.09
N ILE A 17 1.36 6.64 -8.05
CA ILE A 17 1.06 7.95 -8.67
C ILE A 17 0.08 8.76 -7.82
N GLY A 18 -0.89 8.11 -7.21
CA GLY A 18 -1.98 8.76 -6.47
C GLY A 18 -1.55 9.31 -5.11
N ALA A 19 -0.71 8.60 -4.37
CA ALA A 19 -0.27 9.02 -3.04
C ALA A 19 0.35 10.42 -3.02
N PRO A 20 1.37 10.77 -3.85
CA PRO A 20 1.99 12.09 -3.80
C PRO A 20 1.00 13.23 -4.10
N ASN A 21 0.00 12.98 -4.94
CA ASN A 21 -1.07 13.95 -5.21
C ASN A 21 -1.94 14.21 -3.98
N VAL A 22 -2.28 13.17 -3.21
CA VAL A 22 -3.06 13.32 -1.97
C VAL A 22 -2.23 14.01 -0.88
N LEU A 23 -0.94 13.71 -0.79
CA LEU A 23 -0.04 14.26 0.22
C LEU A 23 0.26 15.75 0.01
N ALA A 24 0.16 16.26 -1.22
CA ALA A 24 0.27 17.68 -1.49
C ALA A 24 -0.78 18.51 -0.73
N TYR A 25 -1.91 17.91 -0.36
CA TYR A 25 -2.98 18.56 0.40
C TYR A 25 -2.83 18.48 1.92
N ILE A 26 -1.87 17.69 2.43
CA ILE A 26 -1.70 17.47 3.87
C ILE A 26 -0.34 18.03 4.31
N PRO A 27 -0.30 19.21 4.97
CA PRO A 27 0.95 19.80 5.45
C PRO A 27 1.45 19.05 6.69
N VAL A 28 2.12 17.91 6.49
CA VAL A 28 2.76 17.12 7.55
C VAL A 28 4.25 17.08 7.31
N SER A 29 5.04 17.33 8.35
CA SER A 29 6.51 17.34 8.29
C SER A 29 7.10 16.36 9.29
N GLY A 30 8.27 15.79 8.97
CA GLY A 30 9.03 14.88 9.84
C GLY A 30 8.57 13.43 9.79
N ASP A 31 8.90 12.64 10.82
CA ASP A 31 8.66 11.19 10.87
C ASP A 31 7.17 10.79 10.76
N LEU A 32 6.27 11.69 11.19
CA LEU A 32 4.82 11.49 11.06
C LEU A 32 4.38 11.39 9.58
N GLN A 33 5.11 12.05 8.68
CA GLN A 33 4.83 12.05 7.24
C GLN A 33 4.91 10.63 6.65
N THR A 34 5.82 9.79 7.16
CA THR A 34 5.99 8.41 6.70
C THR A 34 4.79 7.53 7.07
N PHE A 35 4.23 7.72 8.27
CA PHE A 35 3.03 7.02 8.71
C PHE A 35 1.78 7.51 7.97
N VAL A 36 1.67 8.81 7.72
CA VAL A 36 0.57 9.38 6.92
C VAL A 36 0.64 8.86 5.48
N HIS A 37 1.83 8.80 4.88
CA HIS A 37 2.05 8.15 3.58
C HIS A 37 1.55 6.70 3.59
N ALA A 38 1.92 5.92 4.59
CA ALA A 38 1.52 4.52 4.71
C ALA A 38 0.00 4.36 4.81
N ALA A 39 -0.65 5.20 5.61
CA ALA A 39 -2.10 5.20 5.73
C ALA A 39 -2.78 5.54 4.39
N ILE A 40 -2.27 6.54 3.68
CA ILE A 40 -2.79 6.92 2.35
C ILE A 40 -2.62 5.77 1.36
N TYR A 41 -1.46 5.10 1.35
CA TYR A 41 -1.26 3.93 0.50
C TYR A 41 -2.27 2.82 0.80
N ALA A 42 -2.53 2.50 2.07
CA ALA A 42 -3.53 1.50 2.44
C ALA A 42 -4.93 1.87 1.92
N VAL A 43 -5.34 3.13 2.11
CA VAL A 43 -6.64 3.62 1.63
C VAL A 43 -6.72 3.53 0.10
N ILE A 44 -5.70 3.99 -0.62
CA ILE A 44 -5.70 3.93 -2.09
C ILE A 44 -5.74 2.49 -2.58
N VAL A 45 -4.91 1.60 -2.03
CA VAL A 45 -4.89 0.16 -2.38
C VAL A 45 -6.26 -0.47 -2.18
N TRP A 46 -6.94 -0.14 -1.08
CA TRP A 46 -8.30 -0.62 -0.80
C TRP A 46 -9.33 -0.05 -1.77
N ILE A 47 -9.33 1.27 -2.03
CA ILE A 47 -10.24 1.91 -3.01
C ILE A 47 -10.05 1.31 -4.40
N VAL A 48 -8.79 1.13 -4.83
CA VAL A 48 -8.48 0.48 -6.11
C VAL A 48 -9.02 -0.94 -6.14
N GLY A 49 -8.89 -1.69 -5.04
CA GLY A 49 -9.51 -3.01 -4.90
C GLY A 49 -11.03 -2.98 -5.08
N LEU A 50 -11.68 -1.98 -4.49
CA LEU A 50 -13.13 -1.81 -4.53
C LEU A 50 -13.62 -1.42 -5.92
N VAL A 51 -12.92 -0.52 -6.62
CA VAL A 51 -13.26 -0.14 -8.00
C VAL A 51 -12.95 -1.28 -8.97
N ALA A 52 -11.79 -1.91 -8.80
CA ALA A 52 -11.31 -2.93 -9.72
C ALA A 52 -12.11 -4.23 -9.63
N CYS A 53 -12.78 -4.54 -8.51
CA CYS A 53 -13.66 -5.72 -8.44
C CYS A 53 -14.89 -5.60 -9.38
N PHE A 54 -15.28 -4.39 -9.77
CA PHE A 54 -16.33 -4.19 -10.78
C PHE A 54 -15.83 -4.37 -12.22
N ALA A 55 -14.55 -4.10 -12.48
CA ALA A 55 -13.95 -4.19 -13.81
C ALA A 55 -13.26 -5.54 -14.09
N LEU A 56 -12.71 -6.18 -13.05
CA LEU A 56 -11.91 -7.39 -13.16
C LEU A 56 -12.73 -8.63 -12.81
N LYS A 57 -12.72 -9.59 -13.74
CA LYS A 57 -13.37 -10.89 -13.55
C LYS A 57 -12.65 -11.69 -12.45
N GLU A 58 -13.43 -12.37 -11.62
CA GLU A 58 -12.96 -13.23 -10.51
C GLU A 58 -12.31 -12.51 -9.32
N VAL A 59 -12.39 -11.18 -9.24
CA VAL A 59 -11.90 -10.42 -8.08
C VAL A 59 -13.03 -10.27 -7.06
N ARG A 60 -12.80 -10.77 -5.85
CA ARG A 60 -13.75 -10.62 -4.74
C ARG A 60 -13.80 -9.18 -4.23
N MET A 61 -14.98 -8.76 -3.78
CA MET A 61 -15.19 -7.42 -3.23
C MET A 61 -14.46 -7.28 -1.87
N PRO A 62 -13.60 -6.26 -1.71
CA PRO A 62 -12.91 -6.02 -0.44
C PRO A 62 -13.88 -5.54 0.65
N THR A 63 -13.64 -5.98 1.89
CA THR A 63 -14.44 -5.60 3.08
C THR A 63 -13.70 -4.59 3.96
N ALA A 64 -14.35 -4.06 4.99
CA ALA A 64 -13.68 -3.21 5.99
C ALA A 64 -12.49 -3.91 6.66
N ALA A 65 -12.55 -5.25 6.83
CA ALA A 65 -11.43 -6.01 7.38
C ALA A 65 -10.20 -5.99 6.46
N THR A 66 -10.39 -5.96 5.14
CA THR A 66 -9.27 -5.84 4.17
C THR A 66 -8.59 -4.48 4.24
N LEU A 67 -9.35 -3.42 4.51
CA LEU A 67 -8.79 -2.09 4.77
C LEU A 67 -7.89 -2.13 6.02
N VAL A 68 -8.40 -2.71 7.12
CA VAL A 68 -7.63 -2.83 8.37
C VAL A 68 -6.35 -3.61 8.17
N THR A 69 -6.38 -4.75 7.48
CA THR A 69 -5.15 -5.52 7.22
C THR A 69 -4.19 -4.83 6.27
N SER A 70 -4.70 -4.13 5.25
CA SER A 70 -3.86 -3.30 4.38
C SER A 70 -3.20 -2.16 5.16
N LEU A 71 -3.92 -1.53 6.09
CA LEU A 71 -3.39 -0.48 6.95
C LEU A 71 -2.31 -1.02 7.87
N ILE A 72 -2.56 -2.14 8.56
CA ILE A 72 -1.57 -2.79 9.41
C ILE A 72 -0.33 -3.14 8.59
N GLY A 73 -0.50 -3.74 7.41
CA GLY A 73 0.62 -4.08 6.52
C GLY A 73 1.43 -2.84 6.09
N ALA A 74 0.74 -1.74 5.76
CA ALA A 74 1.39 -0.48 5.40
C ALA A 74 2.17 0.13 6.58
N MET A 75 1.59 0.11 7.78
CA MET A 75 2.22 0.62 8.99
C MET A 75 3.43 -0.22 9.38
N VAL A 76 3.37 -1.54 9.23
CA VAL A 76 4.53 -2.42 9.39
C VAL A 76 5.61 -2.06 8.37
N GLY A 77 5.25 -1.87 7.09
CA GLY A 77 6.18 -1.44 6.05
C GLY A 77 6.85 -0.10 6.35
N ALA A 78 6.12 0.87 6.91
CA ALA A 78 6.68 2.14 7.38
C ALA A 78 7.56 1.97 8.61
N ALA A 79 7.14 1.17 9.60
CA ALA A 79 7.90 0.89 10.81
C ALA A 79 9.26 0.26 10.49
N LEU A 80 9.32 -0.62 9.48
CA LEU A 80 10.57 -1.23 9.01
C LEU A 80 11.60 -0.20 8.51
N MET A 81 11.18 0.99 8.07
CA MET A 81 12.13 2.04 7.66
C MET A 81 12.96 2.60 8.81
N PHE A 82 12.44 2.54 10.04
CA PHE A 82 13.15 3.02 11.23
C PHE A 82 14.27 2.07 11.67
N PHE A 83 14.35 0.87 11.08
CA PHE A 83 15.38 -0.13 11.36
C PHE A 83 16.33 -0.28 10.17
N PRO A 84 17.36 0.59 10.03
CA PRO A 84 18.27 0.57 8.88
C PRO A 84 19.04 -0.76 8.74
N GLN A 85 19.19 -1.50 9.84
CA GLN A 85 19.79 -2.84 9.86
C GLN A 85 18.98 -3.86 9.05
N LEU A 86 17.64 -3.77 9.09
CA LEU A 86 16.76 -4.64 8.29
C LEU A 86 16.79 -4.23 6.82
N LEU A 87 16.91 -2.94 6.52
CA LEU A 87 17.08 -2.45 5.15
C LEU A 87 18.42 -2.90 4.54
N ALA A 88 19.49 -2.88 5.33
CA ALA A 88 20.82 -3.31 4.90
C ALA A 88 20.92 -4.82 4.61
N ALA A 89 20.05 -5.62 5.23
CA ALA A 89 19.94 -7.05 4.95
C ALA A 89 19.27 -7.36 3.60
N ILE A 90 18.58 -6.38 2.99
CA ILE A 90 17.96 -6.52 1.68
C ILE A 90 19.00 -6.15 0.61
N PRO A 91 19.43 -7.09 -0.26
CA PRO A 91 20.51 -6.85 -1.22
C PRO A 91 20.14 -5.88 -2.36
N PHE A 92 18.90 -5.40 -2.39
CA PHE A 92 18.40 -4.50 -3.41
C PHE A 92 18.18 -3.08 -2.87
N ARG A 93 18.68 -2.09 -3.61
CA ARG A 93 18.40 -0.67 -3.34
C ARG A 93 17.10 -0.28 -4.01
N PHE A 94 16.09 0.02 -3.19
CA PHE A 94 14.82 0.57 -3.65
C PHE A 94 14.52 1.88 -2.92
N PRO A 95 13.75 2.80 -3.53
CA PRO A 95 13.27 3.97 -2.81
C PRO A 95 12.50 3.56 -1.53
N PRO A 96 12.75 4.19 -0.38
CA PRO A 96 12.22 3.74 0.91
C PRO A 96 10.70 3.60 0.91
N LEU A 97 10.00 4.51 0.24
CA LEU A 97 8.54 4.59 0.13
C LEU A 97 7.86 3.36 -0.49
N TYR A 98 8.59 2.45 -1.14
CA TYR A 98 8.02 1.21 -1.64
C TYR A 98 7.64 0.22 -0.54
N LEU A 99 8.30 0.24 0.62
CA LEU A 99 8.03 -0.70 1.72
C LEU A 99 6.59 -0.58 2.28
N PRO A 100 6.08 0.61 2.60
CA PRO A 100 4.69 0.81 3.01
C PRO A 100 3.70 0.38 1.94
N LEU A 101 3.99 0.66 0.67
CA LEU A 101 3.11 0.30 -0.43
C LEU A 101 3.05 -1.21 -0.64
N ILE A 102 4.19 -1.89 -0.62
CA ILE A 102 4.27 -3.35 -0.67
C ILE A 102 3.57 -3.95 0.55
N GLY A 103 3.81 -3.39 1.74
CA GLY A 103 3.14 -3.79 2.98
C GLY A 103 1.62 -3.65 2.88
N ALA A 104 1.12 -2.55 2.29
CA ALA A 104 -0.30 -2.32 2.06
C ALA A 104 -0.91 -3.38 1.14
N ILE A 105 -0.25 -3.68 0.02
CA ILE A 105 -0.68 -4.69 -0.94
C ILE A 105 -0.67 -6.08 -0.30
N ILE A 106 0.39 -6.45 0.42
CA ILE A 106 0.45 -7.74 1.14
C ILE A 106 -0.68 -7.83 2.18
N GLY A 107 -0.90 -6.78 2.95
CA GLY A 107 -1.97 -6.71 3.93
C GLY A 107 -3.36 -6.86 3.31
N TYR A 108 -3.59 -6.26 2.14
CA TYR A 108 -4.80 -6.46 1.34
C TYR A 108 -4.92 -7.93 0.88
N MET A 109 -3.82 -8.49 0.37
CA MET A 109 -3.77 -9.83 -0.20
C MET A 109 -3.95 -10.96 0.84
N LEU A 110 -3.72 -10.70 2.13
CA LEU A 110 -3.83 -11.66 3.22
C LEU A 110 -5.27 -11.96 3.65
N ARG A 111 -6.19 -11.00 3.49
CA ARG A 111 -7.54 -11.06 4.07
C ARG A 111 -8.66 -11.18 3.04
N ARG A 112 -8.29 -11.27 1.75
CA ARG A 112 -9.18 -11.44 0.60
C ARG A 112 -9.65 -12.89 0.41
#